data_AF-W1YKG3-F1
#
_entry.id   AF-W1YKG3-F1
#
_cell.length_a   1.000
_cell.length_b   1.000
_cell.length_c   1.000
_cell.angle_alpha   90.00
_cell.angle_beta   90.00
_cell.angle_gamma   90.00
#
_symmetry.space_group_name_H-M   'P 1'
#
loop_
_entity.id
_entity.type
_entity.pdbx_description
1 polymer ?
#
loop_
_entity_poly.entity_id
_entity_poly.type
_entity_poly.pdbx_seq_one_letter_code
_entity_poly.pdbx_strand_id
1 'polypeptide(L)' 'GISVAGCHAHVINDERSWGGHLVDFVLAEGRVELCLGTDFRLRLPLTEEFGAADLSEDMSEEIKQVEHH' A
#
# COMPACT_ATOMS: atom_id res chain seq x y z
N GLY A 1 -7.95 -3.29 -5.75
CA GLY A 1 -8.75 -4.30 -5.04
C GLY A 1 -7.91 -5.17 -4.13
N ILE A 2 -7.05 -6.04 -4.68
CA ILE A 2 -6.23 -6.98 -3.87
C ILE A 2 -5.05 -6.28 -3.17
N SER A 3 -4.49 -5.24 -3.80
CA SER A 3 -3.49 -4.33 -3.25
C SER A 3 -3.71 -2.93 -3.85
N VAL A 4 -2.85 -1.97 -3.52
CA VAL A 4 -2.87 -0.60 -4.05
C VAL A 4 -2.17 -0.58 -5.40
N ALA A 5 -2.87 -0.11 -6.43
CA ALA A 5 -2.31 -0.02 -7.78
C ALA A 5 -1.36 1.19 -7.88
N GLY A 6 -0.19 1.00 -8.49
CA GLY A 6 0.81 2.06 -8.64
C GLY A 6 1.94 1.97 -7.62
N CYS A 7 2.50 3.12 -7.25
CA CYS A 7 3.56 3.20 -6.24
C CYS A 7 2.93 3.38 -4.85
N HIS A 8 3.15 2.41 -3.96
CA HIS A 8 2.76 2.49 -2.55
C HIS A 8 4.04 2.44 -1.70
N ALA A 9 4.34 3.54 -1.01
CA ALA A 9 5.54 3.66 -0.20
C ALA A 9 5.20 4.20 1.20
N HIS A 10 5.96 3.75 2.19
CA HIS A 10 5.93 4.27 3.56
C HIS A 10 7.31 4.88 3.87
N VAL A 11 7.35 5.84 4.79
CA VAL A 11 8.59 6.50 5.24
C VAL A 11 8.78 6.31 6.73
N ILE A 12 10.05 6.24 7.16
CA ILE A 12 10.46 6.25 8.56
C ILE A 12 11.78 7.01 8.67
N ASN A 13 11.96 7.82 9.71
CA ASN A 13 13.24 8.48 9.98
C ASN A 13 14.24 7.54 10.68
N ASP A 14 15.51 7.94 10.67
CA ASP A 14 16.60 7.14 11.23
C ASP A 14 16.45 6.91 12.74
N GLU A 15 15.97 7.91 13.48
CA GLU A 15 15.71 7.78 14.91
C GLU A 15 14.43 6.99 15.24
N ARG A 16 13.65 6.60 14.22
CA ARG A 16 12.36 5.91 14.34
C ARG A 16 11.34 6.63 15.23
N SER A 17 11.48 7.94 15.34
CA SER A 17 10.58 8.81 16.11
C SER A 17 9.39 9.28 15.28
N TRP A 18 9.46 9.17 13.95
CA TRP A 18 8.39 9.56 13.03
C TRP A 18 8.40 8.72 11.74
N GLY A 19 7.22 8.55 11.15
CA GLY A 19 7.01 7.89 9.88
C GLY A 19 5.53 7.93 9.47
N GLY A 20 5.20 7.26 8.37
CA GLY A 20 3.82 7.14 7.91
C GLY A 20 3.66 6.69 6.46
N HIS A 21 2.43 6.75 5.98
CA HIS A 21 2.09 6.55 4.58
C HIS A 21 2.56 7.75 3.74
N LEU A 22 3.26 7.47 2.63
CA LEU A 22 3.86 8.51 1.81
C LEU A 22 2.84 8.97 0.76
N VAL A 23 2.46 10.25 0.84
CA VAL A 23 1.55 10.88 -0.12
C VAL A 23 2.33 11.60 -1.22
N ASP A 24 3.30 12.43 -0.82
CA ASP A 24 4.22 13.14 -1.72
C ASP A 24 5.57 13.39 -1.03
N PHE A 25 6.65 13.51 -1.81
CA PHE A 25 7.98 13.83 -1.30
C PHE A 25 8.89 14.45 -2.36
N VAL A 26 9.86 15.24 -1.89
CA VAL A 26 11.00 15.68 -2.69
C VAL A 26 12.27 15.10 -2.07
N LEU A 27 13.03 14.36 -2.87
CA LEU A 27 14.32 13.77 -2.45
C LEU A 27 15.46 14.62 -3.02
N ALA A 28 16.29 15.18 -2.14
CA ALA A 28 17.49 15.91 -2.55
C ALA A 28 18.58 14.95 -3.06
N GLU A 29 18.84 13.88 -2.31
CA GLU A 29 19.72 12.78 -2.70
C GLU A 29 19.32 11.49 -1.97
N GLY A 30 19.61 10.33 -2.56
CA GLY A 30 19.36 9.04 -1.93
C GLY A 30 19.68 7.87 -2.84
N ARG A 31 19.66 6.67 -2.26
CA ARG A 31 19.85 5.42 -3.00
C ARG A 31 18.52 4.69 -3.15
N VAL A 32 18.23 4.26 -4.37
CA VAL A 32 17.06 3.45 -4.68
C VAL A 32 17.49 2.01 -4.95
N GLU A 33 16.78 1.05 -4.37
CA GLU A 33 16.96 -0.37 -4.62
C GLU A 33 15.62 -0.96 -5.04
N LEU A 34 15.62 -1.78 -6.09
CA LEU A 34 14.42 -2.41 -6.65
C LEU A 34 14.58 -3.93 -6.66
N CYS A 35 13.54 -4.63 -6.24
CA CYS A 35 13.44 -6.09 -6.33
C CYS A 35 12.20 -6.45 -7.16
N LEU A 36 12.40 -7.04 -8.33
CA LEU A 36 11.30 -7.46 -9.19
C LEU A 36 10.68 -8.75 -8.64
N GLY A 37 9.46 -8.65 -8.14
CA GLY A 37 8.65 -9.81 -7.75
C GLY A 37 7.81 -10.31 -8.91
N THR A 38 8.02 -11.56 -9.33
CA THR A 38 7.18 -12.23 -10.36
C THR A 38 6.13 -13.16 -9.76
N ASP A 39 6.24 -13.45 -8.46
CA ASP A 39 5.36 -14.35 -7.73
C ASP A 39 4.48 -13.57 -6.75
N PHE A 40 3.18 -13.87 -6.76
CA PHE A 40 2.20 -13.28 -5.86
C PHE A 40 1.48 -14.37 -5.06
N ARG A 41 1.49 -14.27 -3.73
CA ARG A 41 0.78 -15.19 -2.83
C ARG A 41 -0.21 -14.42 -1.97
N LEU A 42 -1.49 -14.65 -2.20
CA LEU A 42 -2.57 -14.10 -1.41
C LEU A 42 -2.95 -15.07 -0.28
N ARG A 43 -3.13 -14.54 0.93
CA ARG A 43 -3.71 -15.29 2.06
C ARG A 43 -4.94 -14.54 2.53
N LEU A 44 -6.07 -15.22 2.49
CA LEU A 44 -7.34 -14.64 2.95
C LEU A 44 -7.49 -14.86 4.46
N PRO A 45 -7.91 -13.85 5.23
CA PRO A 45 -8.32 -14.05 6.62
C PRO A 45 -9.48 -15.04 6.70
N LEU A 46 -9.47 -15.92 7.70
CA LEU A 46 -10.55 -16.90 7.97
C LEU A 46 -11.51 -16.41 9.05
N THR A 47 -11.80 -15.10 9.06
CA THR A 47 -12.69 -14.48 10.04
C THR A 47 -14.09 -14.30 9.45
N GLU A 48 -15.12 -14.28 10.30
CA GLU A 48 -16.51 -14.12 9.85
C GLU A 48 -16.72 -12.76 9.16
N GLU A 49 -16.04 -11.71 9.63
CA GLU A 49 -16.12 -10.37 9.04
C GLU A 49 -15.61 -10.34 7.61
N PHE A 50 -14.52 -11.08 7.31
CA PHE A 50 -13.99 -11.16 5.95
C PHE A 50 -14.92 -11.98 5.04
N GLY A 51 -15.55 -13.03 5.57
CA GLY A 51 -16.50 -13.86 4.81
C GLY A 51 -17.81 -13.15 4.47
N ALA A 52 -18.22 -12.17 5.27
CA ALA A 52 -19.44 -11.39 5.08
C ALA A 52 -19.25 -10.09 4.26
N ALA A 53 -18.00 -9.70 3.98
CA ALA A 53 -17.71 -8.49 3.22
C ALA A 53 -18.06 -8.66 1.73
N ASP A 54 -18.80 -7.71 1.16
CA ASP A 54 -18.98 -7.63 -0.28
C ASP A 54 -17.77 -6.93 -0.91
N LEU A 55 -16.97 -7.69 -1.65
CA LEU A 55 -15.76 -7.24 -2.32
C LEU A 55 -15.89 -7.35 -3.85
N SER A 56 -17.11 -7.45 -4.37
CA SER A 56 -17.39 -7.68 -5.80
C SER A 56 -17.39 -6.41 -6.65
N GLU A 57 -17.52 -5.24 -6.02
CA GLU A 57 -17.54 -3.94 -6.71
C GLU A 57 -16.13 -3.46 -7.11
N ASP A 58 -16.08 -2.61 -8.15
CA ASP A 58 -14.83 -1.95 -8.53
C ASP A 58 -14.55 -0.79 -7.58
N MET A 59 -13.63 -1.02 -6.65
CA MET A 59 -13.23 -0.04 -5.62
C MET A 59 -12.00 0.79 -6.01
N SER A 60 -11.67 0.87 -7.31
CA SER A 60 -10.40 1.48 -7.75
C SER A 60 -10.30 2.98 -7.42
N GLU A 61 -11.42 3.72 -7.43
CA GLU A 61 -11.42 5.16 -7.13
C GLU A 61 -11.38 5.43 -5.62
N GLU A 62 -12.05 4.62 -4.81
CA GLU A 62 -12.01 4.69 -3.35
C GLU A 62 -10.61 4.38 -2.84
N ILE A 63 -9.95 3.36 -3.41
CA ILE A 63 -8.56 3.03 -3.05
C ILE A 63 -7.63 4.21 -3.38
N LYS A 64 -7.77 4.83 -4.56
CA LYS A 64 -6.96 6.01 -4.91
C LYS A 64 -7.18 7.17 -3.94
N GLN A 65 -8.42 7.46 -3.54
CA GLN A 65 -8.73 8.55 -2.61
C GLN A 65 -8.11 8.35 -1.23
N VAL A 66 -8.04 7.12 -0.73
CA VAL A 66 -7.45 6.84 0.58
C VAL A 66 -5.91 6.92 0.53
N GLU A 67 -5.32 6.46 -0.58
CA GLU A 67 -3.88 6.31 -0.73
C GLU A 67 -3.18 7.58 -1.26
N HIS A 68 -3.89 8.45 -1.97
CA HIS A 68 -3.40 9.73 -2.50
C HIS A 68 -4.30 10.88 -2.00
N HIS A 69 -3.86 11.61 -0.97
CA HIS A 69 -4.52 12.84 -0.51
C HIS A 69 -3.97 14.08 -1.23
#